data_AF-A0A0X1KLQ9-F1
#
_entry.id   AF-A0A0X1KLQ9-F1
#
_cell.length_a   1.000
_cell.length_b   1.000
_cell.length_c   1.000
_cell.angle_alpha   90.00
_cell.angle_beta   90.00
_cell.angle_gamma   90.00
#
_symmetry.space_group_name_H-M   'P 1'
#
loop_
_entity.id
_entity.type
_entity.pdbx_description
1 polymer ?
#
loop_
_entity_poly.entity_id
_entity_poly.type
_entity_poly.pdbx_seq_one_letter_code
_entity_poly.pdbx_strand_id
1 'polypeptide(L)'
;MLCMGLFEELINEALELINAGDTKKAVEVLLTAWAYQESGMLMSPPEALRYLMIRFPEVEELASIQEEGENLNTIARKISARLGMKSLPSAER
;
A
#
# COMPACT_ATOMS: atom_id res chain seq x y z
N MET A 1 7.26 22.92 -14.35
CA MET A 1 7.11 22.37 -12.99
C MET A 1 5.99 21.36 -13.08
N LEU A 2 6.33 20.07 -13.16
CA LEU A 2 5.31 19.02 -13.25
C LEU A 2 4.83 18.80 -11.82
N CYS A 3 3.61 19.26 -11.51
CA CYS A 3 2.95 18.89 -10.27
C CYS A 3 2.75 17.37 -10.30
N MET A 4 3.47 16.64 -9.46
CA MET A 4 3.19 15.22 -9.23
C MET A 4 1.77 15.10 -8.67
N GLY A 5 1.03 14.10 -9.13
CA GLY A 5 -0.29 13.81 -8.59
C GLY A 5 -0.18 13.24 -7.18
N LEU A 6 -1.16 13.48 -6.31
CA LEU A 6 -1.20 12.93 -4.94
C LEU A 6 -0.98 11.41 -4.90
N PHE A 7 -1.50 10.68 -5.89
CA PHE A 7 -1.23 9.25 -6.03
C PHE A 7 0.27 8.96 -6.16
N GLU A 8 0.98 9.70 -7.02
CA GLU A 8 2.43 9.52 -7.21
C GLU A 8 3.22 9.91 -5.96
N GLU A 9 2.76 10.90 -5.20
CA GLU A 9 3.36 11.26 -3.91
C GLU A 9 3.24 10.10 -2.91
N LEU A 10 2.06 9.52 -2.77
CA LEU A 10 1.83 8.37 -1.89
C LEU A 10 2.68 7.15 -2.30
N ILE A 11 2.83 6.90 -3.60
CA ILE A 11 3.68 5.82 -4.10
C ILE A 11 5.16 6.06 -3.77
N ASN A 12 5.64 7.30 -3.92
CA ASN A 12 7.02 7.63 -3.57
C ASN A 12 7.26 7.53 -2.06
N GLU A 13 6.36 8.03 -1.23
CA GLU A 13 6.45 7.92 0.23
C GLU A 13 6.51 6.45 0.67
N ALA A 14 5.66 5.59 0.09
CA ALA A 14 5.70 4.15 0.36
C ALA A 14 7.07 3.52 0.00
N LEU A 15 7.68 3.92 -1.12
CA LEU A 15 9.00 3.45 -1.53
C LEU A 15 10.11 3.92 -0.57
N GLU A 16 10.07 5.18 -0.13
CA GLU A 16 11.01 5.69 0.86
C GLU A 16 10.92 4.94 2.19
N LEU A 17 9.70 4.65 2.64
CA LEU A 17 9.46 3.87 3.86
C LEU A 17 9.98 2.44 3.75
N ILE A 18 9.82 1.77 2.60
CA ILE A 18 10.39 0.45 2.33
C ILE A 18 11.92 0.51 2.39
N ASN A 19 12.53 1.49 1.75
CA ASN A 19 13.98 1.67 1.75
C ASN A 19 14.54 1.99 3.16
N ALA A 20 13.73 2.65 4.00
CA ALA A 20 14.05 2.92 5.39
C ALA A 20 13.80 1.71 6.32
N GLY A 21 13.22 0.62 5.81
CA GLY A 21 12.86 -0.57 6.59
C GLY A 21 11.54 -0.45 7.37
N ASP A 22 10.83 0.68 7.27
CA ASP A 22 9.52 0.89 7.91
C ASP A 22 8.40 0.28 7.06
N THR A 23 8.45 -1.05 6.94
CA THR A 23 7.54 -1.82 6.07
C THR A 23 6.08 -1.68 6.51
N LYS A 24 5.84 -1.49 7.81
CA LYS A 24 4.48 -1.31 8.34
C LYS A 24 3.86 -0.02 7.81
N LYS A 25 4.55 1.12 7.96
CA LYS A 25 4.04 2.38 7.41
C LYS A 25 3.97 2.36 5.89
N ALA A 26 4.89 1.69 5.22
CA ALA A 26 4.81 1.52 3.78
C ALA A 26 3.51 0.84 3.36
N VAL A 27 3.10 -0.24 4.04
CA VAL A 27 1.81 -0.90 3.78
C VAL A 27 0.64 0.04 4.03
N GLU A 28 0.67 0.82 5.11
CA GLU A 28 -0.37 1.82 5.42
C GLU A 28 -0.52 2.87 4.31
N VAL A 29 0.60 3.37 3.78
CA VAL A 29 0.62 4.34 2.68
C VAL A 29 0.16 3.69 1.37
N LEU A 30 0.57 2.46 1.08
CA LEU A 30 0.12 1.70 -0.11
C LEU A 30 -1.38 1.43 -0.09
N LEU A 31 -1.95 1.08 1.07
CA LEU A 31 -3.40 0.94 1.24
C LEU A 31 -4.12 2.27 0.97
N THR A 32 -3.57 3.37 1.48
CA THR A 32 -4.11 4.70 1.28
C THR A 32 -4.07 5.10 -0.20
N ALA A 33 -2.96 4.82 -0.89
CA ALA A 33 -2.81 5.05 -2.33
C ALA A 33 -3.83 4.24 -3.14
N TRP A 34 -4.03 2.97 -2.79
CA TRP A 34 -5.01 2.12 -3.46
C TRP A 34 -6.44 2.60 -3.22
N ALA A 35 -6.81 2.87 -1.97
CA ALA A 35 -8.13 3.41 -1.66
C ALA A 35 -8.38 4.75 -2.38
N TYR A 36 -7.36 5.62 -2.47
CA TYR A 36 -7.44 6.87 -3.22
C TYR A 36 -7.66 6.65 -4.72
N GLN A 37 -6.93 5.71 -5.33
CA GLN A 37 -7.11 5.36 -6.74
C GLN A 37 -8.53 4.87 -7.04
N GLU A 38 -9.14 4.11 -6.13
CA GLU A 38 -10.46 3.49 -6.31
C GLU A 38 -11.64 4.40 -5.93
N SER A 39 -11.45 5.30 -4.98
CA SER A 39 -12.51 6.15 -4.43
C SER A 39 -12.42 7.61 -4.85
N GLY A 40 -11.24 8.08 -5.25
CA GLY A 40 -10.92 9.50 -5.44
C GLY A 40 -10.81 10.31 -4.14
N MET A 41 -10.94 9.67 -2.97
CA MET A 41 -10.89 10.33 -1.66
C MET A 41 -9.66 9.87 -0.87
N LEU A 42 -8.94 10.83 -0.28
CA LEU A 42 -7.85 10.52 0.64
C LEU A 42 -8.45 10.13 2.00
N MET A 43 -8.08 8.96 2.51
CA MET A 43 -8.59 8.39 3.76
C MET A 43 -7.44 8.04 4.69
N SER A 44 -7.70 7.90 5.99
CA SER A 44 -6.69 7.37 6.91
C SER A 44 -6.42 5.87 6.61
N PRO A 45 -5.25 5.31 6.97
CA PRO A 45 -4.96 3.90 6.70
C PRO A 45 -6.01 2.90 7.22
N PRO A 46 -6.56 3.06 8.46
CA PRO A 46 -7.63 2.18 8.94
C PRO A 46 -8.96 2.33 8.17
N GLU A 47 -9.24 3.50 7.62
CA GLU A 47 -10.41 3.73 6.76
C GLU A 47 -10.18 3.15 5.37
N ALA A 48 -9.00 3.35 4.80
CA ALA A 48 -8.59 2.77 3.53
C ALA A 48 -8.67 1.24 3.55
N LEU A 49 -8.14 0.61 4.61
CA LEU A 49 -8.25 -0.84 4.79
C LEU A 49 -9.70 -1.31 4.84
N ARG A 50 -10.54 -0.68 5.69
CA ARG A 50 -11.97 -1.03 5.79
C ARG A 50 -12.70 -0.86 4.47
N TYR A 51 -12.44 0.24 3.77
CA TYR A 51 -13.01 0.50 2.45
C TYR A 51 -12.63 -0.58 1.43
N LEU A 52 -11.33 -0.91 1.36
CA LEU A 52 -10.82 -1.92 0.44
C LEU A 52 -11.34 -3.32 0.77
N MET A 53 -11.46 -3.68 2.05
CA MET A 53 -12.04 -4.97 2.45
C MET A 53 -13.51 -5.12 2.08
N ILE A 54 -14.29 -4.04 2.17
CA ILE A 54 -15.70 -4.05 1.76
C ILE A 54 -15.82 -4.15 0.24
N ARG A 55 -14.95 -3.44 -0.49
CA ARG A 55 -15.03 -3.33 -1.95
C ARG A 55 -14.37 -4.51 -2.69
N PHE A 56 -13.37 -5.13 -2.07
CA PHE A 56 -12.59 -6.25 -2.61
C PHE A 56 -12.42 -7.36 -1.55
N PRO A 57 -13.52 -7.98 -1.09
CA PRO A 57 -13.47 -9.00 -0.04
C PRO A 57 -12.69 -10.26 -0.45
N GLU A 58 -12.53 -10.51 -1.76
CA GLU A 58 -11.74 -11.63 -2.29
C GLU A 58 -10.22 -11.45 -2.22
N VAL A 59 -9.73 -10.31 -1.74
CA VAL A 59 -8.30 -10.01 -1.68
C VAL A 59 -7.72 -10.51 -0.37
N GLU A 60 -7.09 -11.69 -0.44
CA GLU A 60 -6.46 -12.38 0.70
C GLU A 60 -5.51 -11.46 1.48
N GLU A 61 -4.74 -10.61 0.78
CA GLU A 61 -3.79 -9.69 1.40
C GLU A 61 -4.43 -8.73 2.40
N LEU A 62 -5.67 -8.31 2.17
CA LEU A 62 -6.36 -7.37 3.05
C LEU A 62 -6.82 -8.05 4.34
N ALA A 63 -7.15 -9.34 4.27
CA ALA A 63 -7.47 -10.14 5.45
C ALA A 63 -6.19 -10.38 6.29
N SER A 64 -5.10 -10.72 5.62
CA SER A 64 -3.80 -10.99 6.21
C SER A 64 -3.16 -9.82 6.96
N ILE A 65 -3.47 -8.58 6.60
CA ILE A 65 -2.97 -7.38 7.30
C ILE A 65 -3.45 -7.33 8.76
N GLN A 66 -4.57 -7.97 9.07
CA GLN A 66 -5.09 -8.04 10.44
C GLN A 66 -4.50 -9.20 11.26
N GLU A 67 -3.84 -10.17 10.61
CA GLU A 67 -3.27 -11.33 11.27
C GLU A 67 -1.81 -11.03 11.70
N GLU A 68 -1.54 -11.06 13.01
CA GLU A 68 -0.18 -10.98 13.55
C GLU A 68 0.59 -12.25 13.17
N GLY A 69 1.25 -12.23 12.01
CA GLY A 69 2.08 -13.35 11.56
C GLY A 69 2.45 -13.34 10.09
N GLU A 70 1.69 -12.63 9.24
CA GLU A 70 2.03 -12.57 7.82
C GLU A 70 3.17 -11.58 7.54
N ASN A 71 4.08 -11.95 6.64
CA ASN A 71 5.22 -11.13 6.30
C ASN A 71 4.75 -9.86 5.57
N LEU A 72 4.76 -8.72 6.27
CA LEU A 72 4.38 -7.41 5.73
C LEU A 72 5.10 -7.06 4.42
N ASN A 73 6.30 -7.60 4.17
CA ASN A 73 6.98 -7.44 2.87
C ASN A 73 6.24 -8.13 1.73
N THR A 74 5.68 -9.32 1.98
CA THR A 74 4.89 -10.07 0.99
C THR A 74 3.61 -9.28 0.66
N ILE A 75 2.94 -8.76 1.68
CA ILE A 75 1.75 -7.91 1.52
C ILE A 75 2.08 -6.64 0.73
N ALA A 76 3.13 -5.91 1.12
CA ALA A 76 3.57 -4.70 0.42
C ALA A 76 3.85 -4.97 -1.06
N ARG A 77 4.51 -6.09 -1.40
CA ARG A 77 4.77 -6.50 -2.79
C ARG A 77 3.50 -6.76 -3.59
N LYS A 78 2.56 -7.49 -3.01
CA LYS A 78 1.29 -7.84 -3.66
C LYS A 78 0.43 -6.60 -3.92
N ILE A 79 0.32 -5.68 -2.94
CA ILE A 79 -0.37 -4.39 -3.12
C ILE A 79 0.33 -3.55 -4.19
N SER A 80 1.66 -3.44 -4.13
CA SER A 80 2.44 -2.67 -5.12
C SER A 80 2.28 -3.19 -6.54
N ALA A 81 2.28 -4.52 -6.73
CA ALA A 81 2.03 -5.14 -8.03
C ALA A 81 0.64 -4.80 -8.57
N ARG A 82 -0.38 -4.77 -7.70
CA ARG A 82 -1.75 -4.38 -8.07
C ARG A 82 -1.83 -2.91 -8.47
N LEU A 83 -1.07 -2.04 -7.82
CA LEU A 83 -0.94 -0.62 -8.18
C LEU A 83 -0.14 -0.38 -9.47
N GLY A 84 0.30 -1.44 -10.16
CA GLY A 84 1.07 -1.33 -11.40
C GLY A 84 2.53 -0.92 -11.19
N MET A 85 3.04 -1.00 -9.96
CA MET A 85 4.45 -0.71 -9.68
C MET A 85 5.33 -1.84 -10.23
N LYS A 86 6.27 -1.49 -11.12
CA LYS A 86 7.29 -2.43 -11.62
C LYS A 86 8.28 -2.74 -10.51
N SER A 87 7.98 -3.78 -9.73
CA SER A 87 8.84 -4.41 -8.72
C SER A 87 9.34 -3.47 -7.62
N LEU A 88 8.84 -3.66 -6.40
CA LEU A 88 9.51 -3.13 -5.21
C LEU A 88 10.97 -3.58 -5.21
N PRO A 89 11.93 -2.70 -4.87
CA PRO A 89 13.30 -3.14 -4.67
C PRO A 89 13.30 -4.26 -3.62
N SER A 90 13.92 -5.40 -3.97
CA SER A 90 14.09 -6.50 -3.01
C SER A 90 14.77 -5.95 -1.78
N ALA A 91 14.10 -6.06 -0.63
CA ALA A 91 14.73 -5.95 0.68
C ALA A 91 15.69 -7.14 0.87
N GLU A 92 16.81 -7.13 0.16
CA GLU A 92 17.98 -7.95 0.42
C GLU A 92 19.10 -7.00 0.88
N ARG A 93 19.31 -6.95 2.20
CA ARG A 93 20.55 -6.52 2.82
C ARG A 93 20.82 -7.38 4.05
#